data_AF-A0A4P5WPZ5-F1
#
_entry.id   AF-A0A4P5WPZ5-F1
#
_cell.length_a   1.000
_cell.length_b   1.000
_cell.length_c   1.000
_cell.angle_alpha   90.00
_cell.angle_beta   90.00
_cell.angle_gamma   90.00
#
_symmetry.space_group_name_H-M   'P 1'
#
loop_
_entity.id
_entity.type
_entity.pdbx_description
1 polymer ?
#
loop_
_entity_poly.entity_id
_entity_poly.type
_entity_poly.pdbx_seq_one_letter_code
_entity_poly.pdbx_strand_id
1 'polypeptide(L)' 'MGHPPIRIEVMNEIDGVTFEECRPAAILAFIDGIQVPIISLADLKRNKLASGRPKDIDDLQQLP' A
#
# COMPACT_ATOMS: atom_id res chain seq x y z
N MET A 1 0.03 16.23 7.86
CA MET A 1 -0.77 16.92 8.88
C MET A 1 -1.76 15.92 9.47
N GLY A 2 -1.59 15.52 10.73
CA GLY A 2 -2.51 14.64 11.46
C GLY A 2 -1.99 14.36 12.87
N HIS A 3 -2.71 14.81 13.90
CA HIS A 3 -2.44 14.44 15.29
C HIS A 3 -3.27 13.20 15.68
N PRO A 4 -2.79 12.38 16.63
CA PRO A 4 -3.52 11.20 17.11
C PRO A 4 -4.96 11.56 17.49
N PRO A 5 -5.96 10.67 17.26
CA PRO A 5 -5.86 9.24 16.94
C PRO A 5 -5.92 8.87 15.44
N ILE A 6 -6.00 9.85 14.51
CA ILE A 6 -6.12 9.58 13.07
C ILE A 6 -5.01 10.31 12.31
N ARG A 7 -3.92 9.60 12.02
CA ARG A 7 -2.83 10.10 11.15
C ARG A 7 -3.04 9.58 9.74
N ILE A 8 -3.32 10.49 8.81
CA ILE A 8 -3.37 10.20 7.38
C ILE A 8 -2.07 10.74 6.78
N GLU A 9 -1.36 9.88 6.07
CA GLU A 9 -0.15 10.23 5.34
C GLU A 9 -0.46 10.12 3.85
N VAL A 10 -0.42 11.26 3.17
CA VAL A 10 -0.70 11.34 1.73
C VAL A 10 0.65 11.38 1.02
N MET A 11 0.92 10.35 0.22
CA MET A 11 2.10 10.23 -0.61
C MET A 11 1.65 10.25 -2.06
N ASN A 12 2.27 11.09 -2.90
CA ASN A 12 1.97 11.13 -4.34
C ASN A 12 2.74 10.07 -5.12
N GLU A 13 3.83 9.55 -4.54
CA GLU A 13 4.72 8.58 -5.15
C GLU A 13 5.13 7.56 -4.09
N ILE A 14 5.29 6.32 -4.51
CA ILE A 14 5.74 5.22 -3.67
C ILE A 14 6.86 4.47 -4.40
N ASP A 15 7.85 3.99 -3.67
CA ASP A 15 9.04 3.39 -4.28
C ASP A 15 8.71 2.06 -4.98
N GLY A 16 9.24 1.85 -6.18
CA GLY A 16 9.20 0.56 -6.89
C GLY A 16 7.93 0.18 -7.64
N VAL A 17 6.87 0.98 -7.56
CA VAL A 17 5.68 0.84 -8.42
C VAL A 17 5.09 2.20 -8.75
N THR A 18 4.57 2.38 -9.95
CA THR A 18 3.87 3.61 -10.33
C THR A 18 2.35 3.48 -10.16
N PHE A 19 1.66 4.62 -9.98
CA PHE A 19 0.20 4.62 -9.88
C PHE A 19 -0.47 4.02 -11.13
N GLU A 20 0.06 4.31 -12.32
CA GLU A 20 -0.49 3.79 -13.58
C GLU A 20 -0.39 2.27 -13.68
N GLU A 21 0.67 1.66 -13.13
CA GLU A 21 0.84 0.21 -13.09
C GLU A 21 -0.08 -0.45 -12.04
N CYS A 22 -0.26 0.19 -10.88
CA CYS A 22 -1.07 -0.37 -9.79
C CYS A 22 -2.57 -0.15 -9.97
N ARG A 23 -2.98 0.95 -10.61
CA ARG A 23 -4.40 1.32 -10.77
C ARG A 23 -5.25 0.24 -11.44
N PRO A 24 -4.83 -0.42 -12.53
CA PRO A 24 -5.62 -1.50 -13.15
C PRO A 24 -5.63 -2.78 -12.31
N ALA A 25 -4.60 -3.01 -11.49
CA ALA A 25 -4.52 -4.16 -10.58
C ALA A 25 -5.18 -3.90 -9.21
N ALA A 26 -5.70 -2.69 -8.97
CA ALA A 26 -6.28 -2.30 -7.69
C ALA A 26 -7.51 -3.15 -7.34
N ILE A 27 -7.58 -3.58 -6.09
CA ILE A 27 -8.67 -4.38 -5.54
C ILE A 27 -9.75 -3.43 -5.05
N LEU A 28 -10.98 -3.59 -5.55
CA LEU A 28 -12.12 -2.82 -5.08
C LEU A 28 -12.71 -3.49 -3.84
N ALA A 29 -12.54 -2.86 -2.67
CA ALA A 29 -13.12 -3.32 -1.41
C ALA A 29 -14.31 -2.43 -1.02
N PHE A 30 -15.34 -3.02 -0.41
CA PHE A 30 -16.43 -2.26 0.18
C PHE A 30 -16.15 -2.02 1.66
N ILE A 31 -15.98 -0.76 2.05
CA ILE A 31 -15.80 -0.32 3.43
C ILE A 31 -16.96 0.62 3.74
N ASP A 32 -17.79 0.27 4.73
CA ASP A 32 -19.01 1.02 5.09
C ASP A 32 -19.94 1.32 3.90
N GLY A 33 -20.04 0.39 2.96
CA GLY A 33 -20.85 0.53 1.75
C GLY A 33 -20.24 1.39 0.64
N ILE A 34 -19.03 1.91 0.85
CA ILE A 34 -18.27 2.70 -0.13
C ILE A 34 -17.26 1.78 -0.82
N GLN A 35 -17.24 1.83 -2.16
CA GLN A 35 -16.26 1.10 -2.95
C GLN A 35 -14.93 1.88 -2.95
N VAL A 36 -13.90 1.30 -2.34
CA VAL A 36 -12.57 1.87 -2.19
C VAL A 36 -11.55 1.05 -2.99
N PRO A 37 -10.78 1.65 -3.91
CA PRO A 37 -9.68 0.98 -4.58
C PRO A 37 -8.48 0.86 -3.63
N ILE A 38 -8.08 -0.36 -3.34
CA ILE A 38 -6.94 -0.72 -2.51
C ILE A 38 -5.83 -1.26 -3.40
N ILE A 39 -4.57 -0.94 -3.10
CA ILE A 39 -3.42 -1.51 -3.81
C ILE A 39 -3.43 -3.04 -3.72
N SER A 40 -3.06 -3.71 -4.81
CA SER A 40 -3.01 -5.18 -4.85
C SER A 40 -1.92 -5.71 -3.92
N LEU A 41 -2.08 -6.94 -3.42
CA LEU A 41 -1.05 -7.56 -2.58
C LEU A 41 0.29 -7.71 -3.33
N ALA A 42 0.25 -8.00 -4.64
CA ALA A 42 1.43 -8.15 -5.47
C ALA A 42 2.19 -6.81 -5.61
N ASP A 43 1.48 -5.71 -5.77
CA ASP A 43 2.07 -4.37 -5.89
C ASP A 43 2.51 -3.85 -4.54
N LEU A 44 1.78 -4.15 -3.46
CA LEU A 44 2.20 -3.85 -2.10
C LEU A 44 3.51 -4.57 -1.76
N LYS A 45 3.69 -5.83 -2.16
CA LYS A 45 4.95 -6.57 -2.00
C LYS A 45 6.09 -5.91 -2.78
N ARG A 46 5.84 -5.50 -4.03
CA ARG A 46 6.84 -4.78 -4.85
C ARG A 46 7.23 -3.44 -4.24
N ASN A 47 6.25 -2.69 -3.75
CA ASN A 47 6.49 -1.44 -3.07
C ASN A 47 7.29 -1.62 -1.77
N LYS A 48 6.91 -2.58 -0.92
CA LYS A 48 7.64 -2.93 0.30
C LYS A 48 9.09 -3.33 0.02
N LEU A 49 9.33 -4.11 -1.04
CA LEU A 49 10.67 -4.54 -1.45
C LEU A 49 11.55 -3.36 -1.90
N ALA A 50 10.97 -2.42 -2.66
CA ALA A 50 11.70 -1.28 -3.20
C ALA A 50 11.90 -0.13 -2.21
N SER A 51 10.97 0.07 -1.27
CA SER A 51 11.06 1.13 -0.25
C SER A 51 12.10 0.83 0.83
N GLY A 52 12.63 -0.41 0.87
CA GLY A 52 13.80 -0.78 1.67
C GLY A 52 13.65 -0.54 3.19
N ARG A 53 12.42 -0.37 3.68
CA ARG A 53 12.16 -0.13 5.10
C ARG A 53 12.50 -1.41 5.87
N PRO A 54 13.36 -1.35 6.91
CA PRO A 54 13.80 -2.54 7.64
C PRO A 54 12.65 -3.39 8.19
N LYS A 55 11.53 -2.74 8.54
CA LYS A 55 10.30 -3.39 9.02
C LYS A 55 9.53 -4.18 7.96
N ASP A 56 9.66 -3.82 6.69
CA ASP A 56 8.94 -4.46 5.58
C ASP A 56 9.65 -5.73 5.07
N ILE A 57 10.97 -5.82 5.29
CA ILE A 57 11.78 -7.03 5.03
C ILE A 57 11.43 -8.14 6.02
N ASP A 58 11.23 -7.80 7.31
CA ASP A 58 10.80 -8.75 8.34
C ASP A 58 9.37 -9.26 8.09
N ASP A 59 8.44 -8.42 7.61
CA ASP A 59 7.08 -8.83 7.23
C ASP A 59 7.09 -9.82 6.05
N LEU A 60 7.99 -9.65 5.07
CA LEU A 60 8.11 -10.56 3.92
C LEU A 60 8.55 -11.98 4.34
N GLN A 61 9.22 -12.14 5.49
CA GLN A 61 9.57 -13.46 6.03
C GLN A 61 8.44 -14.14 6.83
N GLN A 62 7.37 -13.42 7.17
CA GLN A 62 6.23 -13.95 7.95
C GLN A 62 4.94 -14.19 7.16
N LEU A 63 4.92 -13.94 5.84
CA LEU A 63 3.81 -14.40 5.00
C LEU A 63 4.02 -15.89 4.64
N PRO A 64 3.03 -16.78 4.91
CA PRO A 64 3.07 -18.18 4.48
C PRO A 64 3.05 -18.35 2.96
#